data_AF-A0A5Q4DQZ6-F1
#
_entry.id   AF-A0A5Q4DQZ6-F1
#
_cell.length_a   1.000
_cell.length_b   1.000
_cell.length_c   1.000
_cell.angle_alpha   90.00
_cell.angle_beta   90.00
_cell.angle_gamma   90.00
#
_symmetry.space_group_name_H-M   'P 1'
#
loop_
_entity.id
_entity.type
_entity.pdbx_description
1 polymer ?
#
loop_
_entity_poly.entity_id
_entity_poly.type
_entity_poly.pdbx_seq_one_letter_code
_entity_poly.pdbx_strand_id
1 'polypeptide(L)'
;MSYEMIAALMFGSMLMVMLTGQRMFGVIGFVAVVAAIGLWGDRGGHDLAFAQTIKLMNWFPLMTLPMFIFMGYVLSESKLADDL
;
A
#
# COMPACT_ATOMS: atom_id res chain seq x y z
N MET A 1 13.99 -9.48 -26.91
CA MET A 1 14.69 -8.39 -26.19
C MET A 1 16.04 -8.93 -25.78
N SER A 2 17.15 -8.19 -26.01
CA SER A 2 18.45 -8.62 -25.49
C SER A 2 18.47 -8.51 -23.96
N TYR A 3 19.25 -9.37 -23.29
CA TYR A 3 19.36 -9.38 -21.83
C TYR A 3 19.82 -8.02 -21.27
N GLU A 4 20.69 -7.32 -22.00
CA GLU A 4 21.18 -5.98 -21.65
C GLU A 4 20.05 -4.94 -21.63
N MET A 5 19.12 -5.00 -22.60
CA MET A 5 17.97 -4.12 -22.63
C MET A 5 17.02 -4.39 -21.47
N ILE A 6 16.83 -5.65 -21.09
CA ILE A 6 16.01 -6.02 -19.93
C ILE A 6 16.66 -5.48 -18.64
N ALA A 7 17.97 -5.68 -18.48
CA ALA A 7 18.73 -5.20 -17.32
C ALA A 7 18.68 -3.67 -17.19
N ALA A 8 18.90 -2.95 -18.28
CA ALA A 8 18.83 -1.49 -18.31
C ALA A 8 17.41 -0.98 -17.96
N LEU A 9 16.37 -1.65 -18.45
CA LEU A 9 14.98 -1.31 -18.16
C LEU A 9 14.62 -1.57 -16.69
N MET A 10 14.98 -2.73 -16.13
CA MET A 10 14.75 -3.05 -14.71
C MET A 10 15.49 -2.08 -13.79
N PHE A 11 16.76 -1.77 -14.09
CA PHE A 11 17.56 -0.86 -13.28
C PHE A 11 17.05 0.59 -13.38
N GLY A 12 16.79 1.07 -14.60
CA GLY A 12 16.28 2.42 -14.85
C GLY A 12 14.89 2.65 -14.24
N SER A 13 14.00 1.66 -14.31
CA SER A 13 12.67 1.75 -13.70
C SER A 13 12.72 1.82 -12.17
N MET A 14 13.61 1.05 -11.52
CA MET A 14 13.81 1.14 -10.07
C MET A 14 14.36 2.51 -9.65
N LEU A 15 15.31 3.08 -10.39
CA LEU A 15 15.85 4.41 -10.11
C LEU A 15 14.79 5.51 -10.26
N MET A 16 13.98 5.47 -11.32
CA MET A 16 12.86 6.38 -11.53
C MET A 16 11.88 6.35 -10.35
N VAL A 17 11.56 5.15 -9.86
CA VAL A 17 10.67 4.95 -8.72
C VAL A 17 11.26 5.47 -7.41
N MET A 18 12.56 5.32 -7.19
CA MET A 18 13.22 5.90 -6.02
C MET A 18 13.21 7.44 -6.06
N LEU A 19 13.41 8.04 -7.24
CA LEU A 19 13.43 9.49 -7.41
C LEU A 19 12.08 10.14 -7.17
N THR A 20 10.97 9.48 -7.54
CA THR A 20 9.63 10.06 -7.33
C THR A 20 9.18 10.03 -5.88
N GLY A 21 9.82 9.23 -5.02
CA GLY A 21 9.45 9.09 -3.60
C GLY A 21 7.99 8.69 -3.37
N GLN A 22 7.31 8.23 -4.43
CA GLN A 22 5.89 7.97 -4.41
C GLN A 22 5.62 6.68 -3.62
N ARG A 23 4.52 6.70 -2.87
CA ARG A 23 4.07 5.53 -2.12
C ARG A 23 3.81 4.41 -3.12
N MET A 24 4.72 3.42 -3.17
CA MET A 24 4.64 2.26 -4.08
C MET A 24 3.27 1.59 -4.07
N PHE A 25 2.64 1.59 -2.89
CA PHE A 25 1.30 1.10 -2.69
C PHE A 25 0.26 1.73 -3.65
N GLY A 26 0.28 3.05 -3.82
CA GLY A 26 -0.67 3.76 -4.68
C GLY A 26 -0.39 3.57 -6.17
N VAL A 27 0.88 3.60 -6.57
CA VAL A 27 1.29 3.47 -7.98
C VAL A 27 1.01 2.06 -8.50
N ILE A 28 1.37 1.02 -7.73
CA ILE A 28 1.09 -0.38 -8.09
C ILE A 28 -0.41 -0.62 -8.14
N GLY A 29 -1.17 -0.10 -7.15
CA GLY A 29 -2.63 -0.22 -7.13
C GLY A 29 -3.27 0.40 -8.37
N PHE A 30 -2.88 1.62 -8.75
CA PHE A 30 -3.41 2.29 -9.94
C PHE A 30 -3.11 1.52 -11.23
N VAL A 31 -1.86 1.09 -11.42
CA VAL A 31 -1.48 0.29 -12.61
C VAL A 31 -2.23 -1.04 -12.66
N ALA A 32 -2.39 -1.70 -11.51
CA ALA A 32 -3.15 -2.96 -11.42
C ALA A 32 -4.63 -2.78 -11.79
N VAL A 33 -5.27 -1.69 -11.35
CA VAL A 33 -6.68 -1.40 -11.71
C VAL A 33 -6.82 -1.10 -13.20
N VAL A 34 -5.94 -0.27 -13.77
CA VAL A 34 -5.96 0.05 -15.21
C VAL A 34 -5.73 -1.20 -16.06
N ALA A 35 -4.78 -2.06 -15.66
CA ALA A 35 -4.53 -3.32 -16.34
C ALA A 35 -5.71 -4.31 -16.19
N ALA A 36 -6.32 -4.37 -15.01
CA ALA A 36 -7.48 -5.23 -14.76
C ALA A 36 -8.70 -4.83 -15.59
N ILE A 37 -8.95 -3.52 -15.75
CA ILE A 37 -9.98 -3.01 -16.65
C ILE A 37 -9.67 -3.38 -18.11
N GLY A 38 -8.40 -3.25 -18.53
CA GLY A 38 -7.98 -3.62 -19.88
C GLY A 38 -8.11 -5.11 -20.20
N LEU A 39 -7.86 -5.99 -19.23
CA LEU A 39 -7.88 -7.45 -19.41
C LEU A 39 -9.27 -8.07 -19.21
N TRP A 40 -10.05 -7.59 -18.24
CA TRP A 40 -11.33 -8.19 -17.84
C TRP A 40 -12.56 -7.31 -18.13
N GLY A 41 -12.36 -6.12 -18.72
CA GLY A 41 -13.44 -5.19 -19.06
C GLY A 41 -14.22 -4.66 -17.85
N ASP A 42 -15.30 -3.92 -18.12
CA ASP A 42 -16.11 -3.24 -17.09
C ASP A 42 -16.79 -4.19 -16.09
N ARG A 43 -17.02 -5.45 -16.47
CA ARG A 43 -17.75 -6.42 -15.62
C ARG A 43 -16.87 -7.18 -14.63
N GLY A 44 -15.54 -7.14 -14.75
CA GLY A 44 -14.63 -7.90 -13.89
C GLY A 44 -13.49 -7.09 -13.30
N GLY A 45 -13.00 -6.06 -14.03
CA GLY A 45 -11.89 -5.22 -13.55
C GLY A 45 -12.26 -4.41 -12.31
N HIS A 46 -13.50 -3.93 -12.23
CA HIS A 46 -13.96 -3.11 -11.11
C HIS A 46 -14.16 -3.93 -9.82
N ASP A 47 -14.72 -5.13 -9.93
CA ASP A 47 -14.92 -6.02 -8.78
C ASP A 47 -13.60 -6.48 -8.18
N LEU A 48 -12.59 -6.72 -9.03
CA LEU A 48 -11.25 -7.08 -8.59
C LEU A 48 -10.60 -5.94 -7.79
N ALA A 49 -10.68 -4.71 -8.30
CA ALA A 49 -10.18 -3.51 -7.64
C ALA A 49 -10.87 -3.28 -6.28
N PHE A 50 -12.19 -3.46 -6.25
CA PHE A 50 -13.00 -3.29 -5.06
C PHE A 50 -12.66 -4.34 -3.98
N ALA A 51 -12.58 -5.62 -4.36
CA ALA A 51 -12.23 -6.70 -3.43
C ALA A 51 -10.83 -6.52 -2.80
N GLN A 52 -9.83 -6.08 -3.59
CA GLN A 52 -8.49 -5.81 -3.05
C GLN A 52 -8.46 -4.62 -2.08
N THR A 53 -9.28 -3.58 -2.31
CA THR A 53 -9.38 -2.43 -1.42
C THR A 53 -9.96 -2.84 -0.06
N ILE A 54 -11.02 -3.64 -0.06
CA ILE A 54 -11.62 -4.16 1.18
C ILE A 54 -10.65 -5.06 1.95
N LYS A 55 -9.87 -5.88 1.24
CA LYS A 55 -8.81 -6.70 1.86
C LYS A 55 -7.75 -5.83 2.55
N LEU A 56 -7.42 -4.68 1.97
CA LEU A 56 -6.48 -3.73 2.57
C LEU A 56 -7.05 -3.06 3.83
N MET A 57 -8.35 -2.76 3.87
CA MET A 57 -8.97 -2.15 5.06
C MET A 57 -9.00 -3.11 6.25
N ASN A 58 -9.04 -4.42 6.01
CA ASN A 58 -8.96 -5.45 7.05
C ASN A 58 -7.52 -5.80 7.44
N TRP A 59 -6.53 -5.05 6.97
CA TRP A 59 -5.14 -5.41 7.17
C TRP A 59 -4.71 -5.13 8.60
N PHE A 60 -4.18 -6.17 9.27
CA PHE A 60 -3.73 -6.11 10.67
C PHE A 60 -2.83 -4.90 11.00
N PRO A 61 -1.92 -4.44 10.12
CA PRO A 61 -1.13 -3.23 10.37
C PRO A 61 -1.94 -1.94 10.55
N LEU A 62 -3.15 -1.84 10.00
CA LEU A 62 -4.00 -0.67 10.23
C LEU A 62 -4.56 -0.64 11.66
N MET A 63 -4.68 -1.80 12.31
CA MET A 63 -5.14 -1.92 13.70
C MET A 63 -4.05 -1.55 14.71
N THR A 64 -2.77 -1.60 14.34
CA THR A 64 -1.69 -1.29 15.28
C THR A 64 -1.70 0.17 15.71
N LEU A 65 -2.13 1.07 14.83
CA LEU A 65 -2.12 2.52 15.07
C LEU A 65 -3.21 2.94 16.08
N PRO A 66 -4.49 2.54 15.93
CA PRO A 66 -5.51 2.72 16.98
C PRO A 66 -5.14 2.07 18.31
N MET A 67 -4.55 0.86 18.28
CA MET A 67 -4.14 0.17 19.50
C MET A 67 -3.02 0.91 20.24
N PHE A 68 -2.06 1.50 19.50
CA PHE A 68 -1.01 2.32 20.09
C PHE A 68 -1.57 3.59 20.73
N ILE A 69 -2.52 4.26 20.05
CA ILE A 69 -3.22 5.43 20.60
C ILE A 69 -4.01 5.05 21.86
N PHE A 70 -4.74 3.93 21.83
CA PHE A 70 -5.50 3.44 22.98
C PHE A 70 -4.60 3.12 24.17
N MET A 71 -3.47 2.46 23.95
CA MET A 71 -2.49 2.18 24.99
C MET A 71 -1.97 3.49 25.63
N GLY A 72 -1.62 4.49 24.82
CA GLY A 72 -1.21 5.80 25.31
C GLY A 72 -2.30 6.52 26.11
N TYR A 73 -3.55 6.44 25.63
CA TYR A 73 -4.71 6.99 26.35
C TYR A 73 -4.90 6.32 27.72
N VAL A 74 -4.87 4.99 27.78
CA VAL A 74 -5.04 4.25 29.05
C VAL A 74 -3.92 4.60 30.03
N LEU A 75 -2.68 4.73 29.57
CA LEU A 75 -1.53 5.11 30.42
C LEU A 75 -1.66 6.53 30.97
N SER A 76 -2.19 7.46 30.17
CA SER A 76 -2.48 8.84 30.58
C SER A 76 -3.61 8.88 31.61
N GLU A 77 -4.70 8.15 31.37
CA GLU A 77 -5.88 8.17 32.25
C GLU A 77 -5.60 7.43 33.58
N SER A 78 -4.73 6.42 33.57
CA SER A 78 -4.30 5.73 34.79
C SER A 78 -3.27 6.50 35.61
N LYS A 79 -2.85 7.70 35.17
CA LYS A 79 -1.81 8.55 35.80
C LYS A 79 -0.46 7.86 36.05
N LEU A 80 -0.23 6.70 35.42
CA LEU A 80 1.06 5.99 35.47
C LEU A 80 2.13 6.75 34.68
N ALA A 81 1.73 7.56 33.71
CA ALA A 81 2.62 8.42 32.96
C ALA A 81 3.14 9.64 33.75
N ASP A 82 2.40 10.10 34.77
CA ASP A 82 2.82 11.22 35.64
C ASP A 82 3.72 10.76 36.80
N ASP A 83 3.70 9.46 37.12
CA ASP A 83 4.45 8.85 38.24
C ASP A 83 5.82 8.27 37.80
N LEU A 84 6.14 8.36 36.49
CA LEU A 84 7.39 7.92 35.87
C LEU A 84 8.28 9.11 35.50
#